data_AF-A0A3D5I059-F1
#
_entry.id   AF-A0A3D5I059-F1
#
_cell.length_a   1.000
_cell.length_b   1.000
_cell.length_c   1.000
_cell.angle_alpha   90.00
_cell.angle_beta   90.00
_cell.angle_gamma   90.00
#
_symmetry.space_group_name_H-M   'P 1'
#
loop_
_entity.id
_entity.type
_entity.pdbx_description
1 polymer ?
#
loop_
_entity_poly.entity_id
_entity_poly.type
_entity_poly.pdbx_seq_one_letter_code
_entity_poly.pdbx_strand_id
1 'polypeptide(L)'
;MTASPLPRSVPRTLREATLLEAPQVMLNQFRGLSSNRSLTWLACVPVALFGLGLFNLSAKAAEMPELNAAFLANNLWLFIATILVIFMNAGFAMVEAGMCRQKNAVNILAKNLFVFALAVTAYWFIGYSLMYGNGDNGWFYFAGLFFDPAVTPEMITEASLVPTVDFLFQAAFAGTAATIVSGLVAERVKFGEFVVFALVLTAFIYPISGSWQWNGGWLSELGFIDFAGSSIVHSVGAWAGLVGAMLLGPRLGKFVDGRPQAIPGHNMAIATLGALILWIGWYGFNPGSELAMDQYVPYVAVTTTLAAAGGAIAATIVSTLTSGKPDLTMIINGILAGLVSITAGCGNMTLVGSWVAGAVGGIIV
;
A
#
# COMPACT_ATOMS: atom_id res chain seq x y z
N MET A 1 83.22 28.80 1.46
CA MET A 1 82.21 27.89 0.88
C MET A 1 80.99 27.92 1.78
N THR A 2 79.96 28.65 1.38
CA THR A 2 78.69 28.78 2.10
C THR A 2 77.81 27.58 1.79
N ALA A 3 77.42 26.82 2.81
CA ALA A 3 76.54 25.66 2.67
C ALA A 3 75.10 26.14 2.37
N SER A 4 74.53 25.66 1.26
CA SER A 4 73.10 25.83 0.94
C SER A 4 72.25 25.05 1.95
N PRO A 5 71.16 25.61 2.50
CA PRO A 5 70.24 24.84 3.32
C PRO A 5 69.49 23.81 2.47
N LEU A 6 69.30 22.61 3.02
CA LEU A 6 68.51 21.52 2.42
C LEU A 6 67.02 21.93 2.30
N PRO A 7 66.30 21.51 1.24
CA PRO A 7 64.88 21.78 1.11
C PRO A 7 64.08 21.06 2.20
N ARG A 8 63.18 21.79 2.88
CA ARG A 8 62.28 21.24 3.91
C ARG A 8 61.22 20.34 3.26
N SER A 9 60.94 19.20 3.90
CA SER A 9 59.89 18.26 3.48
C SER A 9 58.49 18.83 3.71
N VAL A 10 57.60 18.71 2.73
CA VAL A 10 56.19 19.16 2.81
C VAL A 10 55.42 18.33 3.86
N PRO A 11 54.75 18.96 4.85
CA PRO A 11 53.99 18.27 5.89
C PRO A 11 52.76 17.53 5.33
N ARG A 12 52.48 16.32 5.83
CA ARG A 12 51.40 15.45 5.32
C ARG A 12 50.12 15.52 6.14
N THR A 13 50.16 16.11 7.34
CA THR A 13 49.01 16.19 8.24
C THR A 13 48.86 17.59 8.84
N LEU A 14 47.62 17.96 9.22
CA LEU A 14 47.32 19.27 9.81
C LEU A 14 48.06 19.52 11.14
N ARG A 15 48.49 18.45 11.83
CA ARG A 15 49.25 18.54 13.09
C ARG A 15 50.72 18.92 12.88
N GLU A 16 51.23 18.76 11.66
CA GLU A 16 52.62 19.04 11.28
C GLU A 16 52.75 20.35 10.46
N ALA A 17 51.62 20.94 10.07
CA ALA A 17 51.58 22.13 9.22
C ALA A 17 51.74 23.41 10.02
N THR A 18 52.58 24.33 9.54
CA THR A 18 52.62 25.69 10.08
C THR A 18 51.34 26.46 9.73
N LEU A 19 51.06 27.58 10.42
CA LEU A 19 49.86 28.41 10.16
C LEU A 19 49.75 28.89 8.70
N LEU A 20 50.88 29.03 8.01
CA LEU A 20 50.93 29.42 6.59
C LEU A 20 50.67 28.24 5.64
N GLU A 21 50.94 27.00 6.07
CA GLU A 21 50.77 25.77 5.27
C GLU A 21 49.42 25.09 5.51
N ALA A 22 48.77 25.40 6.64
CA ALA A 22 47.48 24.84 7.04
C ALA A 22 46.36 24.99 5.97
N PRO A 23 46.20 26.13 5.27
CA PRO A 23 45.18 26.27 4.23
C PRO A 23 45.38 25.26 3.09
N GLN A 24 46.63 24.99 2.71
CA GLN A 24 46.97 24.13 1.58
C GLN A 24 46.84 22.65 1.91
N VAL A 25 47.16 22.25 3.15
CA VAL A 25 46.91 20.90 3.67
C VAL A 25 45.40 20.65 3.80
N MET A 26 44.62 21.65 4.23
CA MET A 26 43.16 21.55 4.31
C MET A 26 42.52 21.42 2.92
N LEU A 27 42.96 22.21 1.93
CA LEU A 27 42.54 22.09 0.52
C LEU A 27 42.82 20.69 -0.08
N ASN A 28 43.93 20.07 0.30
CA ASN A 28 44.25 18.71 -0.15
C ASN A 28 43.38 17.62 0.51
N GLN A 29 42.81 17.85 1.70
CA GLN A 29 41.79 16.97 2.28
C GLN A 29 40.46 17.03 1.52
N PHE A 30 40.07 18.22 1.02
CA PHE A 30 38.89 18.38 0.17
C PHE A 30 39.06 17.73 -1.22
N ARG A 31 40.29 17.60 -1.73
CA ARG A 31 40.57 16.86 -2.98
C ARG A 31 40.28 15.36 -2.87
N GLY A 32 40.11 14.81 -1.65
CA GLY A 32 39.62 13.45 -1.42
C GLY A 32 38.13 13.23 -1.73
N LEU A 33 37.38 14.27 -2.12
CA LEU A 33 35.98 14.18 -2.54
C LEU A 33 35.79 13.62 -3.96
N SER A 34 36.85 13.11 -4.60
CA SER A 34 36.81 12.54 -5.96
C SER A 34 36.15 11.16 -6.06
N SER A 35 35.65 10.59 -4.97
CA SER A 35 34.86 9.37 -5.04
C SER A 35 33.42 9.66 -5.50
N ASN A 36 32.83 8.77 -6.30
CA ASN A 36 31.44 8.90 -6.76
C ASN A 36 30.42 9.11 -5.63
N ARG A 37 30.71 8.68 -4.38
CA ARG A 37 29.82 8.83 -3.21
C ARG A 37 29.70 10.27 -2.69
N SER A 38 30.79 11.04 -2.77
CA SER A 38 30.83 12.43 -2.30
C SER A 38 30.12 13.37 -3.28
N LEU A 39 30.21 13.07 -4.58
CA LEU A 39 29.42 13.71 -5.63
C LEU A 39 27.92 13.40 -5.51
N THR A 40 27.53 12.18 -5.12
CA THR A 40 26.10 11.85 -4.87
C THR A 40 25.56 12.62 -3.67
N TRP A 41 26.32 12.72 -2.59
CA TRP A 41 25.93 13.52 -1.41
C TRP A 41 25.81 15.01 -1.71
N LEU A 42 26.75 15.56 -2.50
CA LEU A 42 26.70 16.96 -2.93
C LEU A 42 25.58 17.23 -3.93
N ALA A 43 25.17 16.25 -4.75
CA ALA A 43 23.99 16.36 -5.61
C ALA A 43 22.66 16.32 -4.83
N CYS A 44 22.64 15.69 -3.65
CA CYS A 44 21.46 15.70 -2.77
C CYS A 44 21.20 17.08 -2.15
N VAL A 45 22.21 17.93 -1.99
CA VAL A 45 22.06 19.25 -1.37
C VAL A 45 21.26 20.22 -2.24
N PRO A 46 21.53 20.38 -3.55
CA PRO A 46 20.66 21.14 -4.46
C PRO A 46 19.25 20.57 -4.56
N VAL A 47 19.07 19.24 -4.53
CA VAL A 47 17.74 18.61 -4.56
C VAL A 47 16.97 18.87 -3.26
N ALA A 48 17.63 18.82 -2.10
CA ALA A 48 17.05 19.18 -0.82
C ALA A 48 16.72 20.68 -0.73
N LEU A 49 17.58 21.55 -1.27
CA LEU A 49 17.37 22.99 -1.33
C LEU A 49 16.31 23.41 -2.37
N PHE A 50 16.21 22.70 -3.49
CA PHE A 50 15.14 22.86 -4.48
C PHE A 50 13.79 22.37 -3.91
N GLY A 51 13.81 21.30 -3.11
CA GLY A 51 12.68 20.89 -2.28
C GLY A 51 12.26 21.98 -1.30
N LEU A 52 13.20 22.62 -0.60
CA LEU A 52 12.92 23.73 0.33
C LEU A 52 12.39 25.00 -0.36
N GLY A 53 12.72 25.23 -1.63
CA GLY A 53 12.28 26.40 -2.40
C GLY A 53 10.91 26.29 -3.08
N LEU A 54 10.32 25.08 -3.14
CA LEU A 54 9.04 24.81 -3.78
C LEU A 54 7.86 24.66 -2.81
N PHE A 55 8.10 24.67 -1.49
CA PHE A 55 7.01 24.69 -0.51
C PHE A 55 6.41 26.09 -0.43
N ASN A 56 5.36 26.32 -1.21
CA ASN A 56 4.55 27.50 -1.03
C ASN A 56 3.85 27.41 0.33
N LEU A 57 4.12 28.41 1.17
CA LEU A 57 3.43 28.69 2.42
C LEU A 57 1.93 28.84 2.14
N SER A 58 1.12 27.97 2.72
CA SER A 58 -0.31 28.22 2.82
C SER A 58 -0.81 27.83 4.22
N ALA A 59 -0.43 28.63 5.22
CA ALA A 59 -1.27 28.77 6.41
C ALA A 59 -2.47 29.63 6.02
N LYS A 60 -3.49 29.02 5.42
CA LYS A 60 -4.80 29.67 5.21
C LYS A 60 -5.58 29.57 6.51
N ALA A 61 -5.30 30.49 7.42
CA ALA A 61 -6.08 30.66 8.63
C ALA A 61 -7.38 31.41 8.29
N ALA A 62 -8.40 30.67 7.87
CA ALA A 62 -9.78 31.12 8.00
C ALA A 62 -10.22 30.95 9.46
N GLU A 63 -11.09 31.81 9.98
CA GLU A 63 -11.77 31.53 11.24
C GLU A 63 -12.58 30.25 11.08
N MET A 64 -12.19 29.21 11.81
CA MET A 64 -12.87 27.93 11.79
C MET A 64 -13.97 27.92 12.84
N PRO A 65 -15.16 27.38 12.53
CA PRO A 65 -16.21 27.18 13.51
C PRO A 65 -15.77 26.17 14.57
N GLU A 66 -16.49 26.14 15.71
CA GLU A 66 -16.25 25.13 16.73
C GLU A 66 -16.44 23.71 16.17
N LEU A 67 -15.52 22.82 16.51
CA LEU A 67 -15.59 21.42 16.12
C LEU A 67 -16.77 20.75 16.83
N ASN A 68 -17.71 20.18 16.08
CA ASN A 68 -18.81 19.42 16.65
C ASN A 68 -18.44 17.94 16.85
N ALA A 69 -19.20 17.25 17.71
CA ALA A 69 -18.94 15.86 18.08
C ALA A 69 -19.00 14.88 16.89
N ALA A 70 -19.91 15.11 15.93
CA ALA A 70 -20.05 14.26 14.75
C ALA A 70 -18.83 14.38 13.82
N PHE A 71 -18.37 15.60 13.56
CA PHE A 71 -17.16 15.87 12.79
C PHE A 71 -15.95 15.17 13.40
N LEU A 72 -15.77 15.30 14.72
CA LEU A 72 -14.68 14.64 15.44
C LEU A 72 -14.79 13.12 15.39
N ALA A 73 -16.00 12.56 15.58
CA ALA A 73 -16.23 11.12 15.57
C ALA A 73 -15.97 10.50 14.19
N ASN A 74 -16.51 11.10 13.12
CA ASN A 74 -16.32 10.63 11.75
C ASN A 74 -14.84 10.61 11.36
N ASN A 75 -14.13 11.70 11.63
CA ASN A 75 -12.72 11.83 11.27
C ASN A 75 -11.81 10.97 12.16
N LEU A 76 -12.10 10.83 13.46
CA LEU A 76 -11.36 9.94 14.35
C LEU A 76 -11.53 8.49 13.93
N TRP A 77 -12.76 8.08 13.63
CA TRP A 77 -13.06 6.74 13.15
C TRP A 77 -12.30 6.45 11.85
N LEU A 78 -12.41 7.33 10.85
CA LEU A 78 -11.74 7.11 9.57
C LEU A 78 -10.21 7.11 9.72
N PHE A 79 -9.65 7.91 10.62
CA PHE A 79 -8.22 7.88 10.91
C PHE A 79 -7.78 6.55 11.54
N ILE A 80 -8.53 6.02 12.50
CA ILE A 80 -8.27 4.70 13.09
C ILE A 80 -8.41 3.60 12.03
N ALA A 81 -9.47 3.65 11.23
CA ALA A 81 -9.70 2.73 10.13
C ALA A 81 -8.55 2.75 9.13
N THR A 82 -8.05 3.94 8.79
CA THR A 82 -6.87 4.13 7.93
C THR A 82 -5.63 3.45 8.50
N ILE A 83 -5.35 3.62 9.79
CA ILE A 83 -4.20 2.96 10.45
C ILE A 83 -4.31 1.43 10.35
N LEU A 84 -5.51 0.89 10.55
CA LEU A 84 -5.77 -0.55 10.42
C LEU A 84 -5.55 -1.04 8.99
N VAL A 85 -5.98 -0.28 7.98
CA VAL A 85 -5.75 -0.63 6.56
C VAL A 85 -4.28 -0.54 6.19
N ILE A 86 -3.57 0.50 6.63
CA ILE A 86 -2.11 0.59 6.43
C ILE A 86 -1.40 -0.60 7.09
N PHE A 87 -1.87 -1.04 8.26
CA PHE A 87 -1.33 -2.21 8.94
C PHE A 87 -1.57 -3.52 8.18
N MET A 88 -2.55 -3.59 7.27
CA MET A 88 -2.70 -4.73 6.36
C MET A 88 -1.45 -4.96 5.51
N ASN A 89 -0.68 -3.92 5.20
CA ASN A 89 0.58 -4.07 4.45
C ASN A 89 1.58 -4.98 5.20
N ALA A 90 1.62 -4.91 6.54
CA ALA A 90 2.38 -5.86 7.34
C ALA A 90 1.79 -7.28 7.23
N GLY A 91 0.47 -7.40 7.22
CA GLY A 91 -0.23 -8.67 7.01
C GLY A 91 0.13 -9.34 5.70
N PHE A 92 0.04 -8.62 4.57
CA PHE A 92 0.46 -9.09 3.25
C PHE A 92 1.93 -9.52 3.24
N ALA A 93 2.82 -8.68 3.78
CA ALA A 93 4.24 -9.00 3.85
C ALA A 93 4.50 -10.34 4.57
N MET A 94 3.79 -10.60 5.68
CA MET A 94 3.95 -11.83 6.45
C MET A 94 3.31 -13.05 5.79
N VAL A 95 2.10 -12.93 5.22
CA VAL A 95 1.45 -14.01 4.45
C VAL A 95 2.32 -14.41 3.27
N GLU A 96 2.73 -13.45 2.45
CA GLU A 96 3.49 -13.72 1.23
C GLU A 96 4.87 -14.29 1.55
N ALA A 97 5.57 -13.73 2.54
CA ALA A 97 6.87 -14.25 2.95
C ALA A 97 6.74 -15.70 3.44
N GLY A 98 5.76 -15.99 4.31
CA GLY A 98 5.54 -17.33 4.85
C GLY A 98 5.15 -18.36 3.80
N MET A 99 4.32 -17.98 2.82
CA MET A 99 3.84 -18.83 1.74
C MET A 99 4.86 -19.03 0.59
N CYS A 100 5.96 -18.28 0.58
CA CYS A 100 7.02 -18.43 -0.42
C CYS A 100 8.20 -19.25 0.10
N ARG A 101 9.13 -19.62 -0.80
CA ARG A 101 10.37 -20.29 -0.41
C ARG A 101 11.29 -19.32 0.34
N GLN A 102 11.98 -19.84 1.36
CA GLN A 102 12.84 -19.07 2.26
C GLN A 102 13.84 -18.16 1.53
N LYS A 103 14.43 -18.63 0.43
CA LYS A 103 15.40 -17.86 -0.37
C LYS A 103 14.86 -16.54 -0.94
N ASN A 104 13.54 -16.38 -1.00
CA ASN A 104 12.86 -15.20 -1.54
C ASN A 104 12.30 -14.27 -0.47
N ALA A 105 12.36 -14.64 0.81
CA ALA A 105 11.69 -13.92 1.90
C ALA A 105 12.12 -12.44 1.96
N VAL A 106 13.42 -12.15 1.89
CA VAL A 106 13.95 -10.77 1.94
C VAL A 106 13.42 -9.93 0.78
N ASN A 107 13.36 -10.48 -0.43
CA ASN A 107 12.85 -9.77 -1.61
C ASN A 107 11.35 -9.45 -1.46
N ILE A 108 10.56 -10.39 -0.94
CA ILE A 108 9.12 -10.21 -0.71
C ILE A 108 8.86 -9.13 0.34
N LEU A 109 9.57 -9.18 1.47
CA LEU A 109 9.46 -8.18 2.53
C LEU A 109 9.87 -6.79 2.02
N ALA A 110 10.96 -6.69 1.25
CA ALA A 110 11.40 -5.42 0.67
C ALA A 110 10.37 -4.84 -0.31
N LYS A 111 9.76 -5.68 -1.16
CA LYS A 111 8.71 -5.25 -2.09
C LYS A 111 7.46 -4.76 -1.35
N ASN A 112 6.99 -5.48 -0.36
CA ASN A 112 5.82 -5.09 0.44
C ASN A 112 6.07 -3.79 1.22
N LEU A 113 7.27 -3.58 1.76
CA LEU A 113 7.57 -2.32 2.46
C LEU A 113 7.66 -1.14 1.48
N PHE A 114 8.26 -1.35 0.31
CA PHE A 114 8.48 -0.30 -0.67
C PHE A 114 7.23 0.04 -1.50
N VAL A 115 6.36 -0.94 -1.79
CA VAL A 115 5.15 -0.73 -2.62
C VAL A 115 4.23 0.30 -2.00
N PHE A 116 4.09 0.33 -0.67
CA PHE A 116 3.25 1.31 -0.01
C PHE A 116 3.77 2.74 -0.22
N ALA A 117 5.09 2.95 -0.11
CA ALA A 117 5.69 4.26 -0.37
C ALA A 117 5.46 4.72 -1.82
N LEU A 118 5.59 3.81 -2.79
CA LEU A 118 5.30 4.09 -4.20
C LEU A 118 3.82 4.40 -4.44
N ALA A 119 2.93 3.58 -3.86
CA ALA A 119 1.49 3.71 -4.00
C ALA A 119 1.01 5.06 -3.49
N VAL A 120 1.39 5.42 -2.24
CA VAL A 120 1.04 6.72 -1.65
C VAL A 120 1.61 7.87 -2.48
N THR A 121 2.85 7.77 -2.96
CA THR A 121 3.48 8.83 -3.78
C THR A 121 2.75 9.03 -5.12
N ALA A 122 2.48 7.94 -5.84
CA ALA A 122 1.76 7.99 -7.12
C ALA A 122 0.32 8.46 -6.96
N TYR A 123 -0.35 7.99 -5.90
CA TYR A 123 -1.73 8.36 -5.60
C TYR A 123 -1.84 9.83 -5.18
N TRP A 124 -0.90 10.32 -4.36
CA TRP A 124 -0.75 11.74 -4.02
C TRP A 124 -0.49 12.62 -5.25
N PHE A 125 0.42 12.17 -6.12
CA PHE A 125 0.82 12.96 -7.29
C PHE A 125 -0.30 13.12 -8.32
N ILE A 126 -1.03 12.05 -8.62
CA ILE A 126 -2.06 12.07 -9.67
C ILE A 126 -3.26 11.15 -9.39
N GLY A 127 -3.07 10.04 -8.68
CA GLY A 127 -4.12 9.03 -8.53
C GLY A 127 -5.38 9.53 -7.84
N TYR A 128 -5.28 10.29 -6.74
CA TYR A 128 -6.46 10.86 -6.06
C TYR A 128 -7.24 11.79 -7.00
N SER A 129 -6.53 12.61 -7.76
CA SER A 129 -7.11 13.52 -8.75
C SER A 129 -7.83 12.80 -9.89
N LEU A 130 -7.34 11.63 -10.30
CA LEU A 130 -8.00 10.79 -11.30
C LEU A 130 -9.20 10.01 -10.73
N MET A 131 -9.21 9.75 -9.43
CA MET A 131 -10.27 8.98 -8.77
C MET A 131 -11.43 9.86 -8.30
N TYR A 132 -11.12 10.97 -7.64
CA TYR A 132 -12.05 11.88 -6.96
C TYR A 132 -12.01 13.31 -7.52
N GLY A 133 -11.42 13.50 -8.70
CA GLY A 133 -11.43 14.79 -9.37
C GLY A 133 -12.79 15.14 -9.97
N ASN A 134 -12.84 16.26 -10.67
CA ASN A 134 -14.03 16.70 -11.38
C ASN A 134 -14.09 16.06 -12.77
N GLY A 135 -15.31 15.84 -13.29
CA GLY A 135 -15.52 15.28 -14.64
C GLY A 135 -17.00 15.09 -14.95
N ASP A 136 -17.40 15.43 -16.17
CA ASP A 136 -18.83 15.52 -16.55
C ASP A 136 -19.33 14.30 -17.35
N ASN A 137 -18.48 13.30 -17.61
CA ASN A 137 -18.84 12.17 -18.49
C ASN A 137 -18.92 10.80 -17.81
N GLY A 138 -18.62 10.69 -16.51
CA GLY A 138 -18.68 9.43 -15.76
C GLY A 138 -17.56 8.43 -16.05
N TRP A 139 -16.63 8.73 -16.96
CA TRP A 139 -15.56 7.81 -17.42
C TRP A 139 -14.16 8.22 -16.97
N PHE A 140 -13.90 9.53 -16.97
CA PHE A 140 -12.59 10.08 -16.68
C PHE A 140 -12.71 11.38 -15.89
N TYR A 141 -11.97 11.46 -14.80
CA TYR A 141 -11.96 12.58 -13.87
C TYR A 141 -10.54 13.13 -13.75
N PHE A 142 -10.41 14.41 -13.50
CA PHE A 142 -9.12 15.04 -13.23
C PHE A 142 -9.29 16.38 -12.54
N ALA A 143 -8.51 16.60 -11.48
CA ALA A 143 -8.48 17.85 -10.71
C ALA A 143 -7.06 18.45 -10.58
N GLY A 144 -6.12 18.07 -11.45
CA GLY A 144 -4.74 18.56 -11.42
C GLY A 144 -3.73 17.57 -10.82
N LEU A 145 -2.51 18.05 -10.59
CA LEU A 145 -1.44 17.27 -9.95
C LEU A 145 -1.28 17.71 -8.50
N PHE A 146 -0.81 16.80 -7.66
CA PHE A 146 -0.56 16.96 -6.23
C PHE A 146 -1.84 17.26 -5.42
N PHE A 147 -2.21 16.30 -4.57
CA PHE A 147 -3.28 16.49 -3.61
C PHE A 147 -2.84 17.45 -2.48
N ASP A 148 -3.47 18.62 -2.38
CA ASP A 148 -3.25 19.63 -1.34
C ASP A 148 -4.51 20.50 -1.05
N PRO A 149 -5.63 19.90 -0.63
CA PRO A 149 -6.85 20.65 -0.30
C PRO A 149 -6.78 21.29 1.09
N ALA A 150 -7.50 22.40 1.25
CA ALA A 150 -7.73 23.02 2.55
C ALA A 150 -9.01 22.47 3.21
N VAL A 151 -9.02 22.45 4.55
CA VAL A 151 -10.27 22.29 5.31
C VAL A 151 -11.06 23.59 5.22
N THR A 152 -12.35 23.51 4.95
CA THR A 152 -13.25 24.67 4.90
C THR A 152 -14.19 24.71 6.10
N PRO A 153 -14.70 25.90 6.49
CA PRO A 153 -15.72 26.02 7.53
C PRO A 153 -16.95 25.14 7.29
N GLU A 154 -17.38 25.01 6.04
CA GLU A 154 -18.55 24.24 5.64
C GLU A 154 -18.38 22.75 5.97
N MET A 155 -17.19 22.19 5.71
CA MET A 155 -16.87 20.80 6.04
C MET A 155 -17.02 20.52 7.53
N ILE A 156 -16.65 21.46 8.39
CA ILE A 156 -16.79 21.34 9.84
C ILE A 156 -18.27 21.39 10.23
N THR A 157 -19.02 22.37 9.70
CA THR A 157 -20.45 22.52 10.03
C THR A 157 -21.29 21.34 9.57
N GLU A 158 -20.94 20.72 8.44
CA GLU A 158 -21.65 19.57 7.86
C GLU A 158 -21.16 18.23 8.41
N ALA A 159 -20.19 18.22 9.32
CA ALA A 159 -19.54 17.02 9.84
C ALA A 159 -18.91 16.13 8.74
N SER A 160 -18.46 16.76 7.65
CA SER A 160 -17.78 16.11 6.52
C SER A 160 -16.40 15.60 6.92
N LEU A 161 -15.87 14.69 6.10
CA LEU A 161 -14.51 14.20 6.25
C LEU A 161 -13.49 15.30 5.93
N VAL A 162 -12.44 15.37 6.74
CA VAL A 162 -11.23 16.14 6.45
C VAL A 162 -10.57 15.50 5.22
N PRO A 163 -10.34 16.27 4.14
CA PRO A 163 -9.83 15.70 2.90
C PRO A 163 -8.52 14.93 3.06
N THR A 164 -7.62 15.36 3.96
CA THR A 164 -6.35 14.67 4.18
C THR A 164 -6.50 13.32 4.89
N VAL A 165 -7.56 13.13 5.69
CA VAL A 165 -7.88 11.83 6.29
C VAL A 165 -8.47 10.90 5.24
N ASP A 166 -9.41 11.40 4.42
CA ASP A 166 -9.96 10.65 3.29
C ASP A 166 -8.84 10.24 2.30
N PHE A 167 -7.97 11.17 1.91
CA PHE A 167 -6.82 10.86 1.06
C PHE A 167 -5.97 9.72 1.64
N LEU A 168 -5.67 9.76 2.93
CA LEU A 168 -4.84 8.73 3.55
C LEU A 168 -5.54 7.36 3.55
N PHE A 169 -6.85 7.34 3.80
CA PHE A 169 -7.68 6.14 3.72
C PHE A 169 -7.66 5.55 2.30
N GLN A 170 -7.93 6.38 1.29
CA GLN A 170 -7.98 5.96 -0.11
C GLN A 170 -6.60 5.57 -0.66
N ALA A 171 -5.54 6.25 -0.24
CA ALA A 171 -4.17 5.88 -0.57
C ALA A 171 -3.79 4.50 0.01
N ALA A 172 -4.33 4.15 1.18
CA ALA A 172 -4.15 2.83 1.77
C ALA A 172 -4.82 1.73 0.93
N PHE A 173 -5.99 2.00 0.35
CA PHE A 173 -6.68 1.07 -0.56
C PHE A 173 -5.92 0.90 -1.89
N ALA A 174 -5.43 2.00 -2.47
CA ALA A 174 -4.55 1.96 -3.64
C ALA A 174 -3.30 1.12 -3.37
N GLY A 175 -2.69 1.28 -2.20
CA GLY A 175 -1.59 0.45 -1.72
C GLY A 175 -1.96 -1.04 -1.65
N THR A 176 -3.11 -1.36 -1.06
CA THR A 176 -3.63 -2.74 -1.01
C THR A 176 -3.78 -3.35 -2.41
N ALA A 177 -4.36 -2.62 -3.37
CA ALA A 177 -4.49 -3.09 -4.74
C ALA A 177 -3.13 -3.44 -5.37
N ALA A 178 -2.11 -2.62 -5.13
CA ALA A 178 -0.74 -2.88 -5.62
C ALA A 178 -0.07 -4.05 -4.91
N THR A 179 -0.27 -4.20 -3.60
CA THR A 179 0.30 -5.29 -2.82
C THR A 179 -0.25 -6.66 -3.22
N ILE A 180 -1.54 -6.76 -3.58
CA ILE A 180 -2.14 -8.00 -4.10
C ILE A 180 -1.32 -8.56 -5.27
N VAL A 181 -0.89 -7.70 -6.19
CA VAL A 181 -0.09 -8.13 -7.34
C VAL A 181 1.24 -8.73 -6.91
N SER A 182 1.84 -8.21 -5.84
CA SER A 182 3.15 -8.62 -5.35
C SER A 182 3.20 -10.12 -5.00
N GLY A 183 2.15 -10.64 -4.36
CA GLY A 183 1.98 -12.07 -4.10
C GLY A 183 1.82 -12.91 -5.38
N LEU A 184 1.03 -12.44 -6.35
CA LEU A 184 0.80 -13.16 -7.61
C LEU A 184 2.08 -13.30 -8.42
N VAL A 185 2.97 -12.30 -8.41
CA VAL A 185 4.23 -12.29 -9.17
C VAL A 185 5.47 -12.64 -8.33
N ALA A 186 5.26 -13.07 -7.08
CA ALA A 186 6.30 -13.41 -6.13
C ALA A 186 7.32 -14.44 -6.68
N GLU A 187 8.54 -14.39 -6.13
CA GLU A 187 9.68 -15.28 -6.46
C GLU A 187 10.28 -15.17 -7.86
N ARG A 188 9.66 -14.45 -8.82
CA ARG A 188 10.17 -14.37 -10.20
C ARG A 188 10.16 -12.98 -10.84
N VAL A 189 9.32 -12.05 -10.38
CA VAL A 189 9.43 -10.65 -10.83
C VAL A 189 10.70 -10.03 -10.26
N LYS A 190 11.45 -9.26 -11.04
CA LYS A 190 12.53 -8.45 -10.50
C LYS A 190 11.98 -7.16 -9.88
N PHE A 191 12.79 -6.54 -9.03
CA PHE A 191 12.35 -5.43 -8.20
C PHE A 191 11.95 -4.20 -9.04
N GLY A 192 12.77 -3.80 -10.02
CA GLY A 192 12.51 -2.61 -10.84
C GLY A 192 11.22 -2.71 -11.67
N GLU A 193 10.97 -3.86 -12.29
CA GLU A 193 9.75 -4.12 -13.05
C GLU A 193 8.51 -4.05 -12.16
N PHE A 194 8.60 -4.53 -10.91
CA PHE A 194 7.53 -4.39 -9.92
C PHE A 194 7.30 -2.94 -9.50
N VAL A 195 8.36 -2.12 -9.36
CA VAL A 195 8.23 -0.68 -9.07
C VAL A 195 7.44 0.05 -10.16
N VAL A 196 7.81 -0.16 -11.43
CA VAL A 196 7.11 0.46 -12.57
C VAL A 196 5.65 0.01 -12.60
N PHE A 197 5.41 -1.28 -12.40
CA PHE A 197 4.07 -1.85 -12.36
C PHE A 197 3.21 -1.19 -11.25
N ALA A 198 3.73 -1.11 -10.02
CA ALA A 198 3.03 -0.52 -8.89
C ALA A 198 2.68 0.95 -9.16
N LEU A 199 3.63 1.74 -9.67
CA LEU A 199 3.40 3.15 -10.02
C LEU A 199 2.29 3.30 -11.06
N VAL A 200 2.30 2.50 -12.14
CA VAL A 200 1.26 2.58 -13.18
C VAL A 200 -0.11 2.17 -12.65
N LEU A 201 -0.16 1.10 -11.84
CA LEU A 201 -1.40 0.62 -11.25
C LEU A 201 -2.03 1.68 -10.34
N THR A 202 -1.25 2.26 -9.40
CA THR A 202 -1.78 3.20 -8.41
C THR A 202 -1.92 4.62 -8.93
N ALA A 203 -1.17 5.01 -9.97
CA ALA A 203 -1.33 6.30 -10.63
C ALA A 203 -2.51 6.33 -11.59
N PHE A 204 -2.81 5.23 -12.30
CA PHE A 204 -3.76 5.27 -13.42
C PHE A 204 -4.85 4.20 -13.35
N ILE A 205 -4.47 2.92 -13.35
CA ILE A 205 -5.45 1.82 -13.55
C ILE A 205 -6.45 1.77 -12.40
N TYR A 206 -5.95 1.70 -11.16
CA TYR A 206 -6.77 1.69 -9.95
C TYR A 206 -7.65 2.94 -9.84
N PRO A 207 -7.11 4.18 -9.84
CA PRO A 207 -7.93 5.36 -9.62
C PRO A 207 -8.99 5.58 -10.71
N ILE A 208 -8.67 5.33 -11.98
CA ILE A 208 -9.66 5.43 -13.06
C ILE A 208 -10.78 4.42 -12.84
N SER A 209 -10.46 3.16 -12.53
CA SER A 209 -11.48 2.14 -12.27
C SER A 209 -12.32 2.45 -11.02
N GLY A 210 -11.70 3.00 -9.98
CA GLY A 210 -12.37 3.41 -8.75
C GLY A 210 -13.33 4.56 -8.97
N SER A 211 -12.98 5.52 -9.82
CA SER A 211 -13.84 6.66 -10.16
C SER A 211 -15.19 6.25 -10.75
N TRP A 212 -15.23 5.14 -11.49
CA TRP A 212 -16.45 4.64 -12.12
C TRP A 212 -17.54 4.29 -11.11
N GLN A 213 -17.15 3.91 -9.89
CA GLN A 213 -18.08 3.54 -8.83
C GLN A 213 -18.09 4.53 -7.66
N TRP A 214 -16.92 4.91 -7.13
CA TRP A 214 -16.81 5.69 -5.89
C TRP A 214 -16.80 7.21 -6.09
N ASN A 215 -16.85 7.68 -7.34
CA ASN A 215 -16.94 9.11 -7.64
C ASN A 215 -18.13 9.45 -8.56
N GLY A 216 -19.23 8.69 -8.45
CA GLY A 216 -20.44 8.91 -9.23
C GLY A 216 -20.27 8.67 -10.74
N GLY A 217 -19.38 7.76 -11.12
CA GLY A 217 -19.18 7.40 -12.54
C GLY A 217 -20.23 6.42 -13.08
N TRP A 218 -20.00 5.97 -14.32
CA TRP A 218 -20.97 5.18 -15.08
C TRP A 218 -21.38 3.85 -14.42
N LEU A 219 -20.52 3.20 -13.63
CA LEU A 219 -20.91 1.99 -12.88
C LEU A 219 -21.89 2.34 -11.76
N SER A 220 -21.63 3.45 -11.06
CA SER A 220 -22.52 3.97 -10.02
C SER A 220 -23.91 4.28 -10.59
N GLU A 221 -23.97 4.94 -11.75
CA GLU A 221 -25.23 5.27 -12.44
C GLU A 221 -26.03 4.03 -12.88
N LEU A 222 -25.35 2.92 -13.17
CA LEU A 222 -26.00 1.63 -13.47
C LEU A 222 -26.48 0.88 -12.22
N GLY A 223 -26.22 1.40 -11.02
CA GLY A 223 -26.56 0.75 -9.75
C GLY A 223 -25.60 -0.37 -9.36
N PHE A 224 -24.35 -0.34 -9.85
CA PHE A 224 -23.31 -1.24 -9.36
C PHE A 224 -23.06 -0.96 -7.87
N ILE A 225 -22.80 -2.01 -7.10
CA ILE A 225 -22.55 -1.91 -5.66
C ILE A 225 -21.21 -2.56 -5.37
N ASP A 226 -20.31 -1.77 -4.80
CA ASP A 226 -19.06 -2.26 -4.22
C ASP A 226 -18.72 -1.39 -3.01
N PHE A 227 -19.18 -1.81 -1.83
CA PHE A 227 -19.12 -1.03 -0.60
C PHE A 227 -17.69 -0.67 -0.19
N ALA A 228 -16.81 -1.67 -0.11
CA ALA A 228 -15.41 -1.48 0.29
C ALA A 228 -14.38 -1.98 -0.73
N GLY A 229 -14.78 -2.55 -1.87
CA GLY A 229 -13.85 -2.85 -2.97
C GLY A 229 -13.52 -4.33 -3.22
N SER A 230 -14.50 -5.26 -3.20
CA SER A 230 -14.25 -6.62 -3.71
C SER A 230 -13.88 -6.58 -5.20
N SER A 231 -14.47 -5.64 -5.94
CA SER A 231 -14.14 -5.42 -7.35
C SER A 231 -13.05 -4.36 -7.48
N ILE A 232 -13.31 -3.15 -6.97
CA ILE A 232 -12.46 -1.97 -7.17
C ILE A 232 -11.04 -2.15 -6.62
N VAL A 233 -10.88 -2.84 -5.49
CA VAL A 233 -9.54 -3.10 -4.91
C VAL A 233 -9.09 -4.51 -5.26
N HIS A 234 -9.85 -5.52 -4.80
CA HIS A 234 -9.38 -6.90 -4.84
C HIS A 234 -9.37 -7.48 -6.26
N SER A 235 -10.45 -7.30 -7.03
CA SER A 235 -10.50 -7.84 -8.39
C SER A 235 -9.60 -7.06 -9.35
N VAL A 236 -9.54 -5.74 -9.28
CA VAL A 236 -8.60 -4.93 -10.09
C VAL A 236 -7.16 -5.37 -9.82
N GLY A 237 -6.76 -5.47 -8.56
CA GLY A 237 -5.44 -5.99 -8.18
C GLY A 237 -5.22 -7.42 -8.67
N ALA A 238 -6.20 -8.31 -8.48
CA ALA A 238 -6.09 -9.71 -8.89
C ALA A 238 -5.97 -9.87 -10.42
N TRP A 239 -6.75 -9.15 -11.22
CA TRP A 239 -6.67 -9.19 -12.69
C TRP A 239 -5.35 -8.62 -13.20
N ALA A 240 -4.89 -7.49 -12.65
CA ALA A 240 -3.60 -6.92 -13.00
C ALA A 240 -2.44 -7.88 -12.64
N GLY A 241 -2.52 -8.52 -11.47
CA GLY A 241 -1.56 -9.53 -11.03
C GLY A 241 -1.62 -10.83 -11.84
N LEU A 242 -2.81 -11.26 -12.29
CA LEU A 242 -2.99 -12.43 -13.13
C LEU A 242 -2.34 -12.23 -14.49
N VAL A 243 -2.59 -11.10 -15.14
CA VAL A 243 -1.93 -10.74 -16.41
C VAL A 243 -0.41 -10.70 -16.21
N GLY A 244 0.07 -10.09 -15.13
CA GLY A 244 1.49 -10.10 -14.77
C GLY A 244 2.06 -11.51 -14.59
N ALA A 245 1.34 -12.39 -13.90
CA ALA A 245 1.73 -13.78 -13.69
C ALA A 245 1.75 -14.59 -14.99
N MET A 246 0.80 -14.36 -15.90
CA MET A 246 0.76 -15.00 -17.23
C MET A 246 1.94 -14.57 -18.09
N LEU A 247 2.28 -13.28 -18.11
CA LEU A 247 3.41 -12.75 -18.88
C LEU A 247 4.77 -13.23 -18.34
N LEU A 248 4.91 -13.37 -17.02
CA LEU A 248 6.12 -13.90 -16.38
C LEU A 248 6.26 -15.41 -16.54
N GLY A 249 5.13 -16.12 -16.68
CA GLY A 249 5.08 -17.57 -16.70
C GLY A 249 5.23 -18.22 -15.32
N PRO A 250 5.25 -19.57 -15.30
CA PRO A 250 5.27 -20.34 -14.07
C PRO A 250 6.63 -20.24 -13.35
N ARG A 251 6.59 -20.37 -12.02
CA ARG A 251 7.79 -20.50 -11.20
C ARG A 251 8.60 -21.73 -11.61
N LEU A 252 9.92 -21.61 -11.60
CA LEU A 252 10.82 -22.76 -11.79
C LEU A 252 10.48 -23.88 -10.80
N GLY A 253 10.27 -25.08 -11.34
CA GLY A 253 9.86 -26.28 -10.60
C GLY A 253 8.35 -26.40 -10.35
N LYS A 254 7.52 -25.44 -10.78
CA LYS A 254 6.05 -25.53 -10.60
C LYS A 254 5.43 -26.61 -11.48
N PHE A 255 6.00 -26.87 -12.65
CA PHE A 255 5.57 -27.93 -13.56
C PHE A 255 6.76 -28.82 -13.89
N VAL A 256 6.60 -30.13 -13.68
CA VAL A 256 7.56 -31.17 -14.06
C VAL A 256 6.79 -32.18 -14.90
N ASP A 257 7.25 -32.42 -16.13
CA ASP A 257 6.57 -33.28 -17.11
C ASP A 257 5.09 -32.92 -17.33
N GLY A 258 4.80 -31.61 -17.38
CA GLY A 258 3.44 -31.08 -17.54
C GLY A 258 2.55 -31.21 -16.30
N ARG A 259 3.03 -31.80 -15.21
CA ARG A 259 2.26 -31.99 -13.97
C ARG A 259 2.55 -30.90 -12.94
N PRO A 260 1.53 -30.31 -12.30
CA PRO A 260 1.72 -29.31 -11.27
C PRO A 260 2.38 -29.92 -10.04
N GLN A 261 3.38 -29.23 -9.51
CA GLN A 261 4.05 -29.56 -8.26
C GLN A 261 3.63 -28.59 -7.16
N ALA A 262 3.57 -29.07 -5.92
CA ALA A 262 3.42 -28.21 -4.76
C ALA A 262 4.73 -27.46 -4.49
N ILE A 263 4.65 -26.16 -4.23
CA ILE A 263 5.77 -25.36 -3.73
C ILE A 263 5.36 -24.90 -2.32
N PRO A 264 5.73 -25.62 -1.27
CA PRO A 264 5.26 -25.32 0.08
C PRO A 264 5.87 -24.00 0.58
N GLY A 265 5.10 -23.30 1.41
CA GLY A 265 5.59 -22.16 2.18
C GLY A 265 6.67 -22.59 3.18
N HIS A 266 7.64 -21.71 3.42
CA HIS A 266 8.76 -22.03 4.29
C HIS A 266 8.50 -21.76 5.77
N ASN A 267 7.50 -20.93 6.11
CA ASN A 267 7.21 -20.56 7.50
C ASN A 267 5.71 -20.28 7.68
N MET A 268 4.99 -21.28 8.18
CA MET A 268 3.55 -21.15 8.40
C MET A 268 3.19 -20.30 9.62
N ALA A 269 4.10 -20.11 10.59
CA ALA A 269 3.82 -19.26 11.74
C ALA A 269 3.68 -17.79 11.32
N ILE A 270 4.58 -17.29 10.46
CA ILE A 270 4.47 -15.93 9.93
C ILE A 270 3.30 -15.82 8.93
N ALA A 271 3.01 -16.87 8.16
CA ALA A 271 1.84 -16.87 7.28
C ALA A 271 0.54 -16.72 8.08
N THR A 272 0.40 -17.48 9.17
CA THR A 272 -0.74 -17.37 10.10
C THR A 272 -0.81 -16.00 10.76
N LEU A 273 0.33 -15.46 11.23
CA LEU A 273 0.38 -14.11 11.79
C LEU A 273 -0.10 -13.06 10.76
N GLY A 274 0.34 -13.18 9.52
CA GLY A 274 -0.09 -12.31 8.44
C GLY A 274 -1.60 -12.36 8.21
N ALA A 275 -2.18 -13.56 8.20
CA ALA A 275 -3.63 -13.74 8.05
C ALA A 275 -4.43 -13.09 9.19
N LEU A 276 -3.93 -13.20 10.43
CA LEU A 276 -4.54 -12.55 11.60
C LEU A 276 -4.44 -11.02 11.52
N ILE A 277 -3.29 -10.50 11.10
CA ILE A 277 -3.11 -9.06 10.87
C ILE A 277 -4.06 -8.56 9.78
N LEU A 278 -4.20 -9.29 8.68
CA LEU A 278 -5.14 -8.94 7.61
C LEU A 278 -6.58 -8.95 8.09
N TRP A 279 -7.00 -9.95 8.88
CA TRP A 279 -8.33 -9.98 9.48
C TRP A 279 -8.57 -8.75 10.36
N ILE A 280 -7.62 -8.41 11.24
CA ILE A 280 -7.73 -7.20 12.08
C ILE A 280 -7.79 -5.93 11.21
N GLY A 281 -6.92 -5.82 10.22
CA GLY A 281 -6.89 -4.68 9.31
C GLY A 281 -8.18 -4.52 8.51
N TRP A 282 -8.89 -5.62 8.24
CA TRP A 282 -10.18 -5.61 7.56
C TRP A 282 -11.30 -4.91 8.34
N TYR A 283 -11.15 -4.73 9.66
CA TYR A 283 -12.04 -3.87 10.45
C TYR A 283 -11.83 -2.38 10.19
N GLY A 284 -10.66 -1.99 9.68
CA GLY A 284 -10.48 -0.66 9.08
C GLY A 284 -10.98 -0.62 7.64
N PHE A 285 -10.79 -1.70 6.89
CA PHE A 285 -11.14 -1.75 5.47
C PHE A 285 -12.65 -1.67 5.26
N ASN A 286 -13.41 -2.64 5.78
CA ASN A 286 -14.85 -2.72 5.52
C ASN A 286 -15.63 -1.69 6.37
N PRO A 287 -15.59 -1.70 7.71
CA PRO A 287 -16.30 -0.68 8.51
C PRO A 287 -15.83 0.76 8.27
N GLY A 288 -14.57 0.97 7.86
CA GLY A 288 -14.07 2.31 7.52
C GLY A 288 -14.70 2.88 6.25
N SER A 289 -15.12 2.01 5.32
CA SER A 289 -15.83 2.42 4.09
C SER A 289 -17.26 2.90 4.32
N GLU A 290 -17.76 2.90 5.57
CA GLU A 290 -18.93 3.68 5.94
C GLU A 290 -18.67 5.20 5.83
N LEU A 291 -17.39 5.61 5.91
CA LEU A 291 -16.96 7.02 5.82
C LEU A 291 -17.59 7.95 6.89
N ALA A 292 -18.19 7.36 7.91
CA ALA A 292 -18.78 8.02 9.07
C ALA A 292 -18.71 7.08 10.29
N MET A 293 -18.92 7.64 11.49
CA MET A 293 -19.11 6.86 12.71
C MET A 293 -20.58 6.86 13.11
N ASP A 294 -21.29 5.78 12.78
CA ASP A 294 -22.72 5.62 13.05
C ASP A 294 -23.10 4.18 13.47
N GLN A 295 -24.41 3.88 13.53
CA GLN A 295 -24.90 2.56 13.90
C GLN A 295 -24.56 1.43 12.91
N TYR A 296 -24.16 1.73 11.68
CA TYR A 296 -23.83 0.73 10.67
C TYR A 296 -22.39 0.23 10.80
N VAL A 297 -21.46 1.03 11.31
CA VAL A 297 -20.05 0.61 11.54
C VAL A 297 -19.94 -0.72 12.31
N PRO A 298 -20.61 -0.92 13.46
CA PRO A 298 -20.56 -2.21 14.15
C PRO A 298 -21.20 -3.35 13.35
N TYR A 299 -22.26 -3.07 12.59
CA TYR A 299 -22.92 -4.07 11.75
C TYR A 299 -21.97 -4.58 10.66
N VAL A 300 -21.30 -3.67 9.96
CA VAL A 300 -20.29 -3.98 8.93
C VAL A 300 -19.11 -4.77 9.53
N ALA A 301 -18.73 -4.48 10.78
CA ALA A 301 -17.68 -5.24 11.46
C ALA A 301 -18.08 -6.70 11.69
N VAL A 302 -19.34 -6.93 12.09
CA VAL A 302 -19.88 -8.28 12.29
C VAL A 302 -20.03 -9.03 10.97
N THR A 303 -20.56 -8.41 9.91
CA THR A 303 -20.67 -9.07 8.60
C THR A 303 -19.31 -9.50 8.08
N THR A 304 -18.29 -8.64 8.25
CA THR A 304 -16.89 -8.91 7.89
C THR A 304 -16.34 -10.15 8.61
N THR A 305 -16.50 -10.22 9.94
CA THR A 305 -15.97 -11.34 10.72
C THR A 305 -16.71 -12.65 10.46
N LEU A 306 -18.03 -12.59 10.23
CA LEU A 306 -18.83 -13.77 9.90
C LEU A 306 -18.43 -14.35 8.54
N ALA A 307 -18.12 -13.51 7.56
CA ALA A 307 -17.63 -13.99 6.26
C ALA A 307 -16.25 -14.62 6.35
N ALA A 308 -15.32 -14.03 7.12
CA ALA A 308 -14.02 -14.63 7.40
C ALA A 308 -14.16 -16.02 8.04
N ALA A 309 -15.06 -16.16 9.03
CA ALA A 309 -15.36 -17.42 9.68
C ALA A 309 -15.99 -18.44 8.73
N GLY A 310 -16.96 -18.03 7.91
CA GLY A 310 -17.58 -18.87 6.89
C GLY A 310 -16.56 -19.41 5.90
N GLY A 311 -15.67 -18.54 5.40
CA GLY A 311 -14.60 -18.91 4.47
C GLY A 311 -13.58 -19.87 5.10
N ALA A 312 -13.17 -19.62 6.34
CA ALA A 312 -12.28 -20.51 7.08
C ALA A 312 -12.87 -21.93 7.23
N ILE A 313 -14.12 -22.01 7.70
CA ILE A 313 -14.80 -23.28 7.95
C ILE A 313 -14.99 -24.04 6.64
N ALA A 314 -15.48 -23.38 5.60
CA ALA A 314 -15.77 -24.03 4.33
C ALA A 314 -14.50 -24.54 3.64
N ALA A 315 -13.42 -23.73 3.60
CA ALA A 315 -12.13 -24.16 3.08
C ALA A 315 -11.52 -25.33 3.90
N THR A 316 -11.69 -25.31 5.23
CA THR A 316 -11.25 -26.42 6.09
C THR A 316 -11.99 -27.71 5.71
N ILE A 317 -13.31 -27.65 5.54
CA ILE A 317 -14.13 -28.81 5.19
C ILE A 317 -13.72 -29.35 3.82
N VAL A 318 -13.67 -28.48 2.80
CA VAL A 318 -13.29 -28.88 1.44
C VAL A 318 -11.89 -29.49 1.41
N SER A 319 -10.89 -28.81 1.98
CA SER A 319 -9.51 -29.33 2.00
C SER A 319 -9.39 -30.65 2.76
N THR A 320 -10.15 -30.84 3.85
CA THR A 320 -10.17 -32.10 4.60
C THR A 320 -10.80 -33.22 3.78
N LEU A 321 -11.88 -32.95 3.04
CA LEU A 321 -12.54 -33.95 2.19
C LEU A 321 -11.67 -34.36 1.00
N THR A 322 -10.92 -33.43 0.40
CA THR A 322 -10.08 -33.72 -0.77
C THR A 322 -8.71 -34.30 -0.40
N SER A 323 -8.14 -33.87 0.72
CA SER A 323 -6.75 -34.21 1.13
C SER A 323 -6.67 -35.19 2.31
N GLY A 324 -7.80 -35.55 2.92
CA GLY A 324 -7.91 -36.47 4.06
C GLY A 324 -7.55 -35.85 5.43
N LYS A 325 -7.15 -34.58 5.48
CA LYS A 325 -6.82 -33.84 6.71
C LYS A 325 -6.94 -32.33 6.50
N PRO A 326 -7.16 -31.54 7.56
CA PRO A 326 -7.13 -30.08 7.47
C PRO A 326 -5.78 -29.55 6.96
N ASP A 327 -5.83 -28.59 6.04
CA ASP A 327 -4.65 -27.92 5.49
C ASP A 327 -4.62 -26.45 5.93
N LEU A 328 -3.61 -26.07 6.72
CA LEU A 328 -3.47 -24.71 7.24
C LEU A 328 -3.38 -23.65 6.14
N THR A 329 -2.75 -23.96 5.00
CA THR A 329 -2.67 -23.01 3.87
C THR A 329 -4.05 -22.72 3.29
N MET A 330 -4.91 -23.75 3.21
CA MET A 330 -6.28 -23.62 2.74
C MET A 330 -7.15 -22.88 3.77
N ILE A 331 -6.94 -23.10 5.06
CA ILE A 331 -7.63 -22.34 6.12
C ILE A 331 -7.30 -20.84 6.01
N ILE A 332 -6.02 -20.50 5.88
CA ILE A 332 -5.57 -19.12 5.71
C ILE A 332 -6.21 -18.51 4.45
N ASN A 333 -6.12 -19.19 3.31
CA ASN A 333 -6.71 -18.71 2.06
C ASN A 333 -8.23 -18.60 2.15
N GLY A 334 -8.90 -19.51 2.86
CA GLY A 334 -10.34 -19.48 3.11
C GLY A 334 -10.77 -18.26 3.93
N ILE A 335 -10.03 -17.90 4.98
CA ILE A 335 -10.25 -16.66 5.74
C ILE A 335 -10.16 -15.45 4.80
N LEU A 336 -9.07 -15.35 4.03
CA LEU A 336 -8.83 -14.21 3.14
C LEU A 336 -9.88 -14.16 2.01
N ALA A 337 -10.23 -15.29 1.41
CA ALA A 337 -11.28 -15.38 0.41
C ALA A 337 -12.63 -14.97 0.97
N GLY A 338 -12.95 -15.37 2.21
CA GLY A 338 -14.19 -14.97 2.87
C GLY A 338 -14.26 -13.46 3.12
N LEU A 339 -13.17 -12.87 3.60
CA LEU A 339 -13.01 -11.43 3.78
C LEU A 339 -13.19 -10.66 2.45
N VAL A 340 -12.52 -11.10 1.38
CA VAL A 340 -12.68 -10.51 0.04
C VAL A 340 -14.10 -10.66 -0.48
N SER A 341 -14.76 -11.79 -0.24
CA SER A 341 -16.10 -12.08 -0.80
C SER A 341 -17.19 -11.18 -0.24
N ILE A 342 -17.05 -10.72 1.02
CA ILE A 342 -18.04 -9.85 1.65
C ILE A 342 -17.79 -8.36 1.44
N THR A 343 -16.57 -7.96 1.06
CA THR A 343 -16.17 -6.54 0.98
C THR A 343 -17.08 -5.66 0.11
N ALA A 344 -17.65 -6.16 -0.98
CA ALA A 344 -18.61 -5.41 -1.79
C ALA A 344 -20.00 -5.29 -1.14
N GLY A 345 -20.38 -6.25 -0.30
CA GLY A 345 -21.71 -6.39 0.28
C GLY A 345 -21.78 -6.23 1.79
N CYS A 346 -20.69 -5.81 2.46
CA CYS A 346 -20.59 -5.84 3.91
C CYS A 346 -21.57 -4.89 4.63
N GLY A 347 -22.00 -3.82 3.96
CA GLY A 347 -23.09 -2.93 4.40
C GLY A 347 -24.49 -3.32 3.91
N ASN A 348 -24.61 -4.27 2.99
CA ASN A 348 -25.86 -4.53 2.25
C ASN A 348 -26.39 -5.97 2.39
N MET A 349 -25.59 -6.90 2.90
CA MET A 349 -25.97 -8.29 3.15
C MET A 349 -26.42 -8.49 4.59
N THR A 350 -27.31 -9.45 4.83
CA THR A 350 -27.67 -9.92 6.18
C THR A 350 -26.49 -10.64 6.85
N LEU A 351 -26.51 -10.78 8.18
CA LEU A 351 -25.48 -11.55 8.91
C LEU A 351 -25.34 -13.00 8.43
N VAL A 352 -26.46 -13.65 8.07
CA VAL A 352 -26.43 -14.99 7.48
C VAL A 352 -25.88 -14.93 6.05
N GLY A 353 -26.31 -13.93 5.27
CA GLY A 353 -25.81 -13.72 3.90
C GLY A 353 -24.30 -13.51 3.86
N SER A 354 -23.74 -12.78 4.83
CA SER A 354 -22.29 -12.55 4.92
C SER A 354 -21.52 -13.82 5.23
N TRP A 355 -22.01 -14.66 6.16
CA TRP A 355 -21.40 -15.96 6.44
C TRP A 355 -21.43 -16.87 5.20
N VAL A 356 -22.56 -16.91 4.48
CA VAL A 356 -22.71 -17.70 3.26
C VAL A 356 -21.80 -17.20 2.14
N ALA A 357 -21.72 -15.88 1.92
CA ALA A 357 -20.80 -15.29 0.94
C ALA A 357 -19.35 -15.69 1.26
N GLY A 358 -18.98 -15.62 2.54
CA GLY A 358 -17.69 -16.09 3.02
C GLY A 358 -17.45 -17.57 2.74
N ALA A 359 -18.40 -18.43 3.07
CA ALA A 359 -18.33 -19.87 2.82
C ALA A 359 -18.20 -20.21 1.34
N VAL A 360 -18.94 -19.53 0.46
CA VAL A 360 -18.82 -19.69 -1.00
C VAL A 360 -17.41 -19.30 -1.45
N GLY A 361 -16.89 -18.16 -0.98
CA GLY A 361 -15.52 -17.75 -1.23
C GLY A 361 -14.51 -18.82 -0.81
N GLY A 362 -14.66 -19.37 0.40
CA GLY A 362 -13.80 -20.43 0.94
C GLY A 362 -13.91 -21.79 0.22
N ILE A 363 -15.02 -22.08 -0.45
CA ILE A 363 -15.16 -23.30 -1.26
C ILE A 363 -14.40 -23.19 -2.59
N ILE A 364 -14.30 -21.97 -3.13
CA ILE A 364 -13.70 -21.71 -4.45
C ILE A 364 -12.17 -21.77 -4.39
N VAL A 365 -11.56 -21.37 -3.27
CA VAL A 365 -10.11 -21.49 -3.03
C VAL A 365 -9.72 -22.89 -2.63
#